data_AF-A0ABD1DWE8-F1
#
_entry.id   AF-A0ABD1DWE8-F1
#
_cell.length_a   1.000
_cell.length_b   1.000
_cell.length_c   1.000
_cell.angle_alpha   90.00
_cell.angle_beta   90.00
_cell.angle_gamma   90.00
#
_symmetry.space_group_name_H-M   'P 1'
#
loop_
_entity.id
_entity.type
_entity.pdbx_description
1 polymer ?
#
loop_
_entity_poly.entity_id
_entity_poly.type
_entity_poly.pdbx_seq_one_letter_code
_entity_poly.pdbx_strand_id
1 'polypeptide(L)'
;MEAESSTTAVQQSRTSGTENSFPPIPSNSVKFYHTWINLKTVEDKYQYLQTTLKAPLHKLLGESMSSDFLGDVFHILLHFCEHQKASPLAVLREVTQVSNVGLLVLMLSEKEKYDMLQLFDFMDANGDDVAEVRAVKSCLIY
;
A
#
# COMPACT_ATOMS: atom_id res chain seq x y z
N MET A 1 -55.90 21.01 -12.61
CA MET A 1 -55.46 19.98 -11.64
C MET A 1 -55.25 18.72 -12.46
N GLU A 2 -54.08 18.12 -12.63
CA GLU A 2 -52.71 18.20 -12.10
C GLU A 2 -51.81 17.64 -13.23
N ALA A 3 -50.77 18.36 -13.65
CA ALA A 3 -49.36 18.19 -13.29
C ALA A 3 -48.59 17.21 -14.21
N GLU A 4 -47.57 17.78 -14.85
CA GLU A 4 -46.48 17.11 -15.59
C GLU A 4 -45.75 16.07 -14.73
N SER A 5 -45.23 15.02 -15.37
CA SER A 5 -43.93 14.47 -14.98
C SER A 5 -43.31 13.70 -16.15
N SER A 6 -42.43 14.41 -16.84
CA SER A 6 -41.33 13.88 -17.62
C SER A 6 -40.41 13.07 -16.71
N THR A 7 -40.19 11.80 -17.03
CA THR A 7 -39.02 11.08 -16.50
C THR A 7 -38.27 10.48 -17.66
N THR A 8 -37.31 11.26 -18.15
CA THR A 8 -36.21 10.84 -19.01
C THR A 8 -35.51 9.64 -18.38
N ALA A 9 -35.68 8.46 -18.97
CA ALA A 9 -34.90 7.28 -18.61
C ALA A 9 -33.45 7.53 -19.02
N VAL A 10 -32.62 7.83 -18.04
CA VAL A 10 -31.17 7.98 -18.20
C VAL A 10 -30.62 6.66 -18.73
N GLN A 11 -30.18 6.71 -19.98
CA GLN A 11 -29.32 5.73 -20.63
C GLN A 11 -28.07 5.53 -19.77
N GLN A 12 -28.06 4.49 -18.96
CA GLN A 12 -26.84 4.02 -18.32
C GLN A 12 -26.16 3.08 -19.31
N SER A 13 -25.24 3.67 -20.07
CA SER A 13 -24.33 3.07 -21.01
C SER A 13 -23.71 1.80 -20.42
N ARG A 14 -24.09 0.64 -20.97
CA ARG A 14 -23.28 -0.57 -20.85
C ARG A 14 -22.04 -0.36 -21.71
N THR A 15 -20.96 0.10 -21.10
CA THR A 15 -19.64 -0.03 -21.72
C THR A 15 -19.10 -1.41 -21.38
N SER A 16 -19.25 -2.30 -22.35
CA SER A 16 -18.43 -3.49 -22.51
C SER A 16 -16.98 -3.00 -22.67
N GLY A 17 -16.12 -3.32 -21.72
CA GLY A 17 -14.68 -3.07 -21.79
C GLY A 17 -13.98 -4.12 -20.96
N THR A 18 -13.05 -4.85 -21.57
CA THR A 18 -12.12 -5.75 -20.90
C THR A 18 -11.28 -4.94 -19.89
N GLU A 19 -11.77 -4.78 -18.66
CA GLU A 19 -11.06 -4.06 -17.60
C GLU A 19 -10.36 -5.05 -16.68
N ASN A 20 -9.06 -4.85 -16.53
CA ASN A 20 -8.16 -5.64 -15.69
C ASN A 20 -8.81 -6.03 -14.36
N SER A 21 -8.70 -7.31 -14.01
CA SER A 21 -9.35 -8.01 -12.88
C SER A 21 -8.90 -7.52 -11.48
N PHE A 22 -8.41 -6.29 -11.39
CA PHE A 22 -7.68 -5.78 -10.25
C PHE A 22 -8.43 -4.60 -9.62
N PRO A 23 -8.60 -4.57 -8.28
CA PRO A 23 -9.47 -3.59 -7.63
C PRO A 23 -9.00 -2.15 -7.91
N PRO A 24 -9.94 -1.21 -8.13
CA PRO A 24 -9.61 0.19 -8.38
C PRO A 24 -8.97 0.83 -7.14
N ILE A 25 -8.32 1.99 -7.34
CA ILE A 25 -7.74 2.76 -6.24
C ILE A 25 -8.86 3.06 -5.21
N PRO A 26 -8.69 2.66 -3.94
CA PRO A 26 -9.72 2.82 -2.93
C PRO A 26 -9.93 4.30 -2.62
N SER A 27 -11.16 4.69 -2.31
CA SER A 27 -11.50 6.08 -1.98
C SER A 27 -11.17 6.47 -0.54
N ASN A 28 -10.88 5.50 0.34
CA ASN A 28 -10.55 5.71 1.75
C ASN A 28 -9.83 4.49 2.34
N SER A 29 -9.34 4.65 3.58
CA SER A 29 -8.54 3.66 4.30
C SER A 29 -9.28 2.38 4.66
N VAL A 30 -10.57 2.48 4.98
CA VAL A 30 -11.41 1.31 5.27
C VAL A 30 -11.54 0.42 4.03
N LYS A 31 -11.79 1.02 2.85
CA LYS A 31 -11.85 0.28 1.59
C LYS A 31 -10.50 -0.32 1.22
N PHE A 32 -9.41 0.43 1.43
CA PHE A 32 -8.06 -0.08 1.23
C PHE A 32 -7.82 -1.34 2.07
N TYR A 33 -8.05 -1.25 3.38
CA TYR A 33 -7.83 -2.36 4.31
C TYR A 33 -8.75 -3.55 4.02
N HIS A 34 -10.03 -3.30 3.71
CA HIS A 34 -10.96 -4.36 3.32
C HIS A 34 -10.50 -5.09 2.06
N THR A 35 -10.00 -4.38 1.05
CA THR A 35 -9.41 -5.04 -0.12
C THR A 35 -8.17 -5.83 0.28
N TRP A 36 -7.23 -5.22 1.02
CA TRP A 36 -5.98 -5.85 1.46
C TRP A 36 -6.16 -7.20 2.13
N ILE A 37 -7.05 -7.31 3.13
CA ILE A 37 -7.29 -8.56 3.87
C ILE A 37 -7.93 -9.66 3.01
N ASN A 38 -8.56 -9.29 1.89
CA ASN A 38 -9.18 -10.23 0.97
C ASN A 38 -8.22 -10.74 -0.11
N LEU A 39 -7.09 -10.06 -0.35
CA LEU A 39 -6.05 -10.53 -1.26
C LEU A 39 -5.32 -11.73 -0.66
N LYS A 40 -5.15 -12.79 -1.46
CA LYS A 40 -4.63 -14.08 -0.98
C LYS A 40 -3.16 -14.32 -1.29
N THR A 41 -2.67 -13.78 -2.40
CA THR A 41 -1.29 -13.99 -2.85
C THR A 41 -0.43 -12.77 -2.53
N VAL A 42 0.88 -13.00 -2.43
CA VAL A 42 1.88 -11.94 -2.20
C VAL A 42 1.94 -11.04 -3.44
N GLU A 43 1.74 -11.61 -4.61
CA GLU A 43 1.71 -10.93 -5.91
C GLU A 43 0.52 -9.98 -6.04
N ASP A 44 -0.68 -10.42 -5.65
CA ASP A 44 -1.87 -9.57 -5.71
C ASP A 44 -1.72 -8.38 -4.77
N LYS A 45 -1.19 -8.60 -3.55
CA LYS A 45 -0.95 -7.51 -2.59
C LYS A 45 0.10 -6.53 -3.08
N TYR A 46 1.19 -7.01 -3.68
CA TYR A 46 2.20 -6.14 -4.27
C TYR A 46 1.63 -5.32 -5.43
N GLN A 47 0.88 -5.95 -6.34
CA GLN A 47 0.21 -5.24 -7.42
C GLN A 47 -0.79 -4.19 -6.90
N TYR A 48 -1.41 -4.45 -5.73
CA TYR A 48 -2.31 -3.50 -5.07
C TYR A 48 -1.57 -2.29 -4.55
N LEU A 49 -0.43 -2.54 -3.91
CA LEU A 49 0.46 -1.51 -3.44
C LEU A 49 0.98 -0.63 -4.58
N GLN A 50 1.42 -1.24 -5.68
CA GLN A 50 1.88 -0.53 -6.88
C GLN A 50 0.76 0.30 -7.53
N THR A 51 -0.47 -0.22 -7.59
CA THR A 51 -1.61 0.51 -8.15
C THR A 51 -2.00 1.69 -7.27
N THR A 52 -1.96 1.51 -5.94
CA THR A 52 -2.32 2.53 -4.96
C THR A 52 -1.26 3.62 -4.81
N LEU A 53 0.01 3.34 -5.12
CA LEU A 53 1.10 4.34 -5.21
C LEU A 53 0.87 5.42 -6.27
N LYS A 54 -0.07 5.23 -7.21
CA LYS A 54 -0.50 6.29 -8.14
C LYS A 54 -1.27 7.43 -7.45
N ALA A 55 -1.63 7.23 -6.19
CA ALA A 55 -2.21 8.21 -5.28
C ALA A 55 -1.31 8.32 -4.03
N PRO A 56 -1.42 9.40 -3.23
CA PRO A 56 -0.69 9.51 -1.96
C PRO A 56 -1.13 8.40 -1.00
N LEU A 57 -0.33 7.33 -0.94
CA LEU A 57 -0.64 6.11 -0.19
C LEU A 57 -0.76 6.40 1.31
N HIS A 58 0.04 7.32 1.86
CA HIS A 58 -0.08 7.71 3.27
C HIS A 58 -1.48 8.23 3.65
N LYS A 59 -2.19 8.92 2.72
CA LYS A 59 -3.58 9.37 2.94
C LYS A 59 -4.58 8.22 2.84
N LEU A 60 -4.25 7.19 2.05
CA LEU A 60 -5.06 5.99 1.93
C LEU A 60 -4.86 5.05 3.10
N LEU A 61 -3.67 4.95 3.69
CA LEU A 61 -3.43 4.13 4.86
C LEU A 61 -4.05 4.77 6.10
N GLY A 62 -3.78 6.06 6.32
CA GLY A 62 -4.41 6.89 7.35
C GLY A 62 -4.56 6.17 8.70
N GLU A 63 -5.76 6.27 9.27
CA GLU A 63 -6.09 5.69 10.58
C GLU A 63 -6.28 4.17 10.56
N SER A 64 -6.44 3.55 9.38
CA SER A 64 -6.65 2.10 9.27
C SER A 64 -5.35 1.30 9.22
N MET A 65 -4.20 1.99 9.31
CA MET A 65 -2.91 1.34 9.36
C MET A 65 -2.70 0.65 10.72
N SER A 66 -2.39 -0.65 10.68
CA SER A 66 -2.10 -1.49 11.85
C SER A 66 -0.69 -2.08 11.78
N SER A 67 -0.21 -2.64 12.90
CA SER A 67 1.06 -3.37 12.96
C SER A 67 1.04 -4.58 12.03
N ASP A 68 -0.05 -5.32 12.01
CA ASP A 68 -0.22 -6.52 11.17
C ASP A 68 -0.13 -6.16 9.68
N PHE A 69 -0.76 -5.05 9.28
CA PHE A 69 -0.64 -4.54 7.92
C PHE A 69 0.81 -4.13 7.60
N LEU A 70 1.47 -3.42 8.52
CA LEU A 70 2.84 -2.97 8.32
C LEU A 70 3.83 -4.14 8.20
N GLY A 71 3.70 -5.15 9.05
CA GLY A 71 4.49 -6.38 8.98
C GLY A 71 4.29 -7.12 7.65
N ASP A 72 3.04 -7.22 7.19
CA ASP A 72 2.70 -7.83 5.90
C ASP A 72 3.31 -7.03 4.73
N VAL A 73 3.28 -5.70 4.77
CA VAL A 73 3.96 -4.84 3.79
C VAL A 73 5.46 -5.12 3.75
N PHE A 74 6.14 -5.21 4.89
CA PHE A 74 7.58 -5.51 4.92
C PHE A 74 7.87 -6.89 4.32
N HIS A 75 7.08 -7.89 4.68
CA HIS A 75 7.24 -9.24 4.15
C HIS A 75 7.09 -9.29 2.62
N ILE A 76 6.06 -8.63 2.09
CA ILE A 76 5.80 -8.56 0.64
C ILE A 76 6.92 -7.82 -0.07
N LEU A 77 7.34 -6.66 0.43
CA LEU A 77 8.42 -5.91 -0.18
C LEU A 77 9.71 -6.73 -0.23
N LEU A 78 10.03 -7.45 0.84
CA LEU A 78 11.24 -8.26 0.91
C LEU A 78 11.21 -9.37 -0.14
N HIS A 79 10.08 -10.07 -0.26
CA HIS A 79 9.88 -11.10 -1.29
C HIS A 79 10.18 -10.56 -2.70
N PHE A 80 9.70 -9.36 -3.02
CA PHE A 80 9.93 -8.73 -4.33
C PHE A 80 11.35 -8.18 -4.50
N CYS A 81 12.00 -7.72 -3.44
CA CYS A 81 13.41 -7.36 -3.47
C CYS A 81 14.28 -8.58 -3.84
N GLU A 82 14.03 -9.73 -3.21
CA GLU A 82 14.77 -10.97 -3.44
C GLU A 82 14.58 -11.54 -4.85
N HIS A 83 13.35 -11.54 -5.36
CA HIS A 83 13.02 -12.21 -6.63
C HIS A 83 13.14 -11.29 -7.85
N GLN A 84 12.85 -10.00 -7.71
CA GLN A 84 12.73 -9.06 -8.84
C GLN A 84 13.70 -7.89 -8.74
N LYS A 85 14.47 -7.78 -7.65
CA LYS A 85 15.37 -6.65 -7.36
C LYS A 85 14.67 -5.29 -7.45
N ALA A 86 13.38 -5.26 -7.13
CA ALA A 86 12.61 -4.03 -7.12
C ALA A 86 12.95 -3.23 -5.85
N SER A 87 13.18 -1.92 -6.00
CA SER A 87 13.42 -1.05 -4.84
C SER A 87 12.13 -0.89 -4.01
N PRO A 88 12.18 -1.08 -2.68
CA PRO A 88 11.05 -0.88 -1.78
C PRO A 88 10.84 0.61 -1.41
N LEU A 89 11.77 1.50 -1.80
CA LEU A 89 11.90 2.86 -1.30
C LEU A 89 10.64 3.71 -1.51
N ALA A 90 10.02 3.62 -2.69
CA ALA A 90 8.81 4.40 -3.01
C ALA A 90 7.64 4.08 -2.06
N VAL A 91 7.47 2.81 -1.69
CA VAL A 91 6.46 2.39 -0.72
C VAL A 91 6.84 2.83 0.68
N LEU A 92 8.08 2.56 1.09
CA LEU A 92 8.54 2.89 2.44
C LEU A 92 8.46 4.40 2.73
N ARG A 93 8.71 5.25 1.73
CA ARG A 93 8.56 6.70 1.84
C ARG A 93 7.11 7.14 2.11
N GLU A 94 6.13 6.42 1.56
CA GLU A 94 4.72 6.70 1.85
C GLU A 94 4.32 6.14 3.22
N VAL A 95 4.83 4.96 3.58
CA VAL A 95 4.60 4.35 4.89
C VAL A 95 5.12 5.25 6.02
N THR A 96 6.30 5.86 5.87
CA THR A 96 6.90 6.72 6.91
C THR A 96 6.17 8.06 7.10
N GLN A 97 5.31 8.46 6.16
CA GLN A 97 4.49 9.66 6.29
C GLN A 97 3.23 9.44 7.17
N VAL A 98 2.92 8.20 7.53
CA VAL A 98 1.78 7.90 8.41
C VAL A 98 2.14 8.23 9.86
N SER A 99 1.32 9.06 10.52
CA SER A 99 1.64 9.70 11.80
C SER A 99 1.93 8.73 12.95
N ASN A 100 1.36 7.52 12.95
CA ASN A 100 1.54 6.53 14.00
C ASN A 100 2.56 5.43 13.65
N VAL A 101 3.29 5.55 12.52
CA VAL A 101 4.18 4.49 12.04
C VAL A 101 5.22 4.05 13.08
N GLY A 102 5.82 5.00 13.82
CA GLY A 102 6.80 4.68 14.86
C GLY A 102 6.22 3.80 15.97
N LEU A 103 4.98 4.06 16.40
CA LEU A 103 4.29 3.21 17.38
C LEU A 103 3.99 1.82 16.81
N LEU A 104 3.57 1.75 15.54
CA LEU A 104 3.28 0.48 14.88
C LEU A 104 4.53 -0.39 14.76
N VAL A 105 5.70 0.20 14.49
CA VAL A 105 6.97 -0.54 14.43
C VAL A 105 7.34 -1.18 15.77
N LEU A 106 7.06 -0.50 16.90
CA LEU A 106 7.33 -1.06 18.23
C LEU A 106 6.53 -2.34 18.48
N MET A 107 5.31 -2.42 17.93
CA MET A 107 4.38 -3.54 18.08
C MET A 107 4.68 -4.73 17.15
N LEU A 108 5.61 -4.59 16.21
CA LEU A 108 6.00 -5.68 15.33
C LEU A 108 6.64 -6.83 16.10
N SER A 109 6.39 -8.04 15.62
CA SER A 109 7.09 -9.25 16.04
C SER A 109 8.58 -9.20 15.68
N GLU A 110 9.37 -10.06 16.32
CA GLU A 110 10.80 -10.19 16.00
C GLU A 110 11.04 -10.54 14.52
N LYS A 111 10.19 -11.41 13.96
CA LYS A 111 10.28 -11.77 12.54
C LYS A 111 10.02 -10.57 11.63
N GLU A 112 8.98 -9.78 11.90
CA GLU A 112 8.64 -8.62 11.08
C GLU A 112 9.71 -7.52 11.19
N LYS A 113 10.30 -7.34 12.38
CA LYS A 113 11.46 -6.46 12.56
C LYS A 113 12.67 -6.96 11.78
N TYR A 114 12.88 -8.28 11.74
CA TYR A 114 13.94 -8.87 10.93
C TYR A 114 13.71 -8.65 9.42
N ASP A 115 12.48 -8.85 8.93
CA ASP A 115 12.13 -8.56 7.54
C ASP A 115 12.37 -7.07 7.20
N MET A 116 12.02 -6.16 8.11
CA MET A 116 12.32 -4.72 7.98
C MET A 116 13.82 -4.42 7.88
N LEU A 117 14.65 -5.04 8.72
CA LEU A 117 16.10 -4.84 8.68
C LEU A 117 16.71 -5.39 7.39
N GLN A 118 16.23 -6.53 6.89
CA GLN A 118 16.69 -7.08 5.62
C GLN A 118 16.35 -6.17 4.43
N LEU A 119 15.21 -5.48 4.45
CA LEU A 119 14.89 -4.46 3.45
C LEU A 119 15.91 -3.31 3.45
N PHE A 120 16.37 -2.90 4.62
CA PHE A 120 17.39 -1.85 4.75
C PHE A 120 18.74 -2.28 4.19
N ASP A 121 19.18 -3.50 4.51
CA ASP A 121 20.42 -4.07 3.98
C ASP A 121 20.34 -4.22 2.46
N PHE A 122 19.18 -4.64 1.94
CA PHE A 122 18.93 -4.71 0.51
C PHE A 122 19.06 -3.34 -0.16
N MET A 123 18.40 -2.29 0.37
CA MET A 123 18.46 -0.95 -0.21
C MET A 123 19.89 -0.39 -0.24
N ASP A 124 20.66 -0.61 0.84
CA ASP A 124 22.07 -0.20 0.89
C ASP A 124 22.90 -0.92 -0.19
N ALA A 125 22.63 -2.21 -0.45
CA ALA A 125 23.32 -3.01 -1.46
C ALA A 125 22.83 -2.75 -2.90
N ASN A 126 21.57 -2.36 -3.08
CA ASN A 126 20.93 -2.13 -4.37
C ASN A 126 21.32 -0.78 -5.00
N GLY A 127 21.98 0.10 -4.23
CA GLY A 127 22.37 1.42 -4.70
C GLY A 127 21.22 2.43 -4.69
N ASP A 128 20.22 2.22 -3.82
CA ASP A 128 19.15 3.18 -3.61
C ASP A 128 19.71 4.49 -3.00
N ASP A 129 18.98 5.60 -3.13
CA ASP A 129 19.46 6.91 -2.67
C ASP A 129 19.73 6.90 -1.15
N VAL A 130 21.00 7.12 -0.79
CA VAL A 130 21.49 7.00 0.59
C VAL A 130 20.80 8.00 1.53
N ALA A 131 20.43 9.19 1.05
CA ALA A 131 19.76 10.18 1.87
C ALA A 131 18.31 9.77 2.14
N GLU A 132 17.60 9.26 1.14
CA GLU A 132 16.25 8.73 1.29
C GLU A 132 16.23 7.48 2.18
N VAL A 133 17.15 6.54 1.98
CA VAL A 133 17.27 5.33 2.83
C VAL A 133 17.53 5.73 4.29
N ARG A 134 18.39 6.71 4.54
CA ARG A 134 18.64 7.23 5.90
C ARG A 134 17.39 7.86 6.50
N ALA A 135 16.64 8.65 5.73
CA ALA A 135 15.41 9.28 6.19
C ALA A 135 14.37 8.21 6.59
N VAL A 136 14.16 7.20 5.74
CA VAL A 136 13.26 6.07 6.02
C VAL A 136 13.70 5.31 7.28
N LYS A 137 15.00 4.96 7.39
CA LYS A 137 15.56 4.30 8.57
C LYS A 137 15.30 5.10 9.85
N SER A 138 15.48 6.42 9.83
CA SER A 138 15.28 7.27 11.01
C SER A 138 13.83 7.32 11.52
N CYS A 139 12.85 7.02 10.66
CA CYS A 139 11.44 6.95 11.04
C CYS A 139 11.03 5.57 11.56
N LEU A 140 11.71 4.52 11.11
CA LEU A 140 11.32 3.13 11.37
C LEU A 140 12.22 2.43 12.39
N ILE A 141 13.46 2.88 12.58
CA ILE A 141 14.36 2.37 13.61
C ILE A 141 14.30 3.36 14.78
N TYR A 142 13.80 2.88 15.92
CA TYR A 142 13.78 3.60 17.18
C TYR A 142 14.89 3.09 18.10
#